data_AF-A0A177QHC8-F1
#
_entry.id   AF-A0A177QHC8-F1
#
_cell.length_a   1.000
_cell.length_b   1.000
_cell.length_c   1.000
_cell.angle_alpha   90.00
_cell.angle_beta   90.00
_cell.angle_gamma   90.00
#
_symmetry.space_group_name_H-M   'P 1'
#
loop_
_entity.id
_entity.type
_entity.pdbx_description
1 polymer ?
#
loop_
_entity_poly.entity_id
_entity_poly.type
_entity_poly.pdbx_seq_one_letter_code
_entity_poly.pdbx_strand_id
1 'polypeptide(L)'
;MKKTLALIVSCIIAHTAIAADSNAQLRLKIKGAFHDNRYFVCLNNVGGCVSVAQGDNGRVYPINPGDIKYIAAIDTVNRSLNAQSLPASCQVNLNSNQTVTITGELTEGPNKKVYIKNMNCSVG
;
A
#
# COMPACT_ATOMS: atom_id res chain seq x y z
N MET A 1 23.82 -57.94 -10.24
CA MET A 1 24.53 -56.68 -9.92
C MET A 1 23.55 -55.73 -9.24
N LYS A 2 23.69 -55.54 -7.92
CA LYS A 2 22.82 -54.69 -7.09
C LYS A 2 23.15 -53.22 -7.39
N LYS A 3 22.19 -52.44 -7.88
CA LYS A 3 22.31 -50.99 -8.06
C LYS A 3 21.27 -50.28 -7.20
N THR A 4 21.65 -49.99 -5.98
CA THR A 4 21.06 -48.98 -5.09
C THR A 4 22.30 -48.32 -4.46
N LEU A 5 22.49 -47.00 -4.53
CA LEU A 5 21.77 -46.05 -3.72
C LEU A 5 22.06 -44.65 -4.30
N ALA A 6 21.07 -43.98 -4.88
CA ALA A 6 21.16 -42.54 -5.14
C ALA A 6 20.78 -41.84 -3.82
N LEU A 7 21.78 -41.31 -3.11
CA LEU A 7 21.54 -40.59 -1.87
C LEU A 7 21.03 -39.19 -2.19
N ILE A 8 19.81 -38.94 -1.72
CA ILE A 8 19.07 -37.70 -1.76
C ILE A 8 19.83 -36.64 -0.96
N VAL A 9 20.42 -35.64 -1.62
CA VAL A 9 20.70 -34.36 -0.98
C VAL A 9 19.50 -33.47 -1.28
N SER A 10 18.50 -33.59 -0.43
CA SER A 10 17.41 -32.62 -0.34
C SER A 10 18.06 -31.32 0.13
N CYS A 11 18.49 -30.48 -0.82
CA CYS A 11 18.78 -29.09 -0.53
C CYS A 11 17.48 -28.50 0.02
N ILE A 12 17.47 -28.35 1.34
CA ILE A 12 16.49 -27.62 2.11
C ILE A 12 16.19 -26.35 1.34
N ILE A 13 15.04 -26.33 0.67
CA ILE A 13 14.41 -25.10 0.22
C ILE A 13 14.02 -24.42 1.53
N ALA A 14 14.97 -23.70 2.12
CA ALA A 14 14.70 -22.67 3.09
C ALA A 14 13.89 -21.64 2.31
N HIS A 15 12.58 -21.88 2.25
CA HIS A 15 11.62 -20.88 1.89
C HIS A 15 11.92 -19.73 2.83
N THR A 16 12.47 -18.66 2.28
CA THR A 16 12.59 -17.38 2.96
C THR A 16 11.18 -16.81 3.11
N ALA A 17 10.35 -17.45 3.94
CA ALA A 17 9.19 -16.87 4.57
C ALA A 17 9.71 -15.95 5.68
N ILE A 18 10.43 -14.90 5.30
CA ILE A 18 10.95 -13.90 6.21
C ILE A 18 10.02 -12.69 6.07
N ALA A 19 9.26 -12.42 7.14
CA ALA A 19 8.57 -11.16 7.44
C ALA A 19 7.23 -10.82 6.75
N ALA A 20 6.38 -11.81 6.41
CA ALA A 20 4.98 -11.51 6.08
C ALA A 20 4.11 -11.28 7.34
N ASP A 21 4.38 -11.99 8.44
CA ASP A 21 3.50 -12.03 9.63
C ASP A 21 3.61 -10.83 10.59
N SER A 22 4.55 -9.91 10.37
CA SER A 22 4.75 -8.74 11.25
C SER A 22 4.24 -7.43 10.64
N ASN A 23 3.87 -7.41 9.36
CA ASN A 23 3.46 -6.18 8.68
C ASN A 23 1.95 -5.97 8.78
N ALA A 24 1.54 -4.70 8.79
CA ALA A 24 0.19 -4.35 8.40
C ALA A 24 0.10 -4.32 6.86
N GLN A 25 -1.12 -4.28 6.35
CA GLN A 25 -1.40 -4.33 4.92
C GLN A 25 -2.19 -3.10 4.48
N LEU A 26 -1.85 -2.55 3.32
CA LEU A 26 -2.50 -1.41 2.70
C LEU A 26 -3.17 -1.84 1.39
N ARG A 27 -4.46 -1.57 1.28
CA ARG A 27 -5.22 -1.65 0.04
C ARG A 27 -5.70 -0.26 -0.34
N LEU A 28 -5.52 0.11 -1.61
CA LEU A 28 -6.07 1.35 -2.16
C LEU A 28 -7.24 1.05 -3.08
N LYS A 29 -8.31 1.82 -2.98
CA LYS A 29 -9.43 1.84 -3.93
C LYS A 29 -9.76 3.30 -4.27
N ILE A 30 -8.96 3.89 -5.14
CA ILE A 30 -9.03 5.31 -5.48
C ILE A 30 -9.60 5.46 -6.88
N LYS A 31 -10.81 6.01 -6.99
CA LYS A 31 -11.48 6.23 -8.28
C LYS A 31 -10.92 7.47 -8.99
N GLY A 32 -11.14 7.59 -10.30
CA GLY A 32 -10.87 8.79 -11.09
C GLY A 32 -10.27 8.47 -12.45
N ALA A 33 -10.31 9.42 -13.39
CA ALA A 33 -9.85 9.25 -14.78
C ALA A 33 -8.32 9.16 -14.94
N PHE A 34 -7.62 9.03 -13.82
CA PHE A 34 -6.18 9.17 -13.68
C PHE A 34 -5.55 7.79 -13.44
N HIS A 35 -5.84 6.82 -14.31
CA HIS A 35 -5.29 5.47 -14.25
C HIS A 35 -3.83 5.37 -14.71
N ASP A 36 -3.13 6.51 -14.82
CA ASP A 36 -1.76 6.56 -15.27
C ASP A 36 -0.79 6.36 -14.08
N ASN A 37 0.35 5.70 -14.32
CA ASN A 37 1.33 5.31 -13.28
C ASN A 37 2.06 6.50 -12.63
N ARG A 38 1.64 7.74 -12.91
CA ARG A 38 2.20 8.97 -12.34
C ARG A 38 1.69 9.32 -10.95
N TYR A 39 0.57 8.72 -10.52
CA TYR A 39 -0.07 9.08 -9.27
C TYR A 39 0.18 8.08 -8.15
N PHE A 40 0.55 8.60 -6.98
CA PHE A 40 0.86 7.79 -5.81
C PHE A 40 0.14 8.32 -4.58
N VAL A 41 -0.21 7.40 -3.68
CA VAL A 41 -0.69 7.70 -2.34
C VAL A 41 0.36 7.26 -1.35
N CYS A 42 0.86 8.18 -0.54
CA CYS A 42 1.88 7.93 0.46
C CYS A 42 1.31 8.05 1.87
N LEU A 43 1.65 7.09 2.72
CA LEU A 43 1.28 7.12 4.13
C LEU A 43 2.51 7.49 4.95
N ASN A 44 2.39 8.57 5.73
CA ASN A 44 3.45 8.94 6.65
C ASN A 44 3.47 8.01 7.86
N ASN A 45 4.66 7.84 8.45
CA ASN A 45 4.92 7.13 9.71
C ASN A 45 4.78 5.59 9.64
N VAL A 46 3.87 5.06 8.82
CA VAL A 46 3.75 3.62 8.53
C VAL A 46 4.53 3.17 7.29
N GLY A 47 5.08 4.13 6.55
CA GLY A 47 5.93 3.88 5.37
C GLY A 47 5.14 3.42 4.15
N GLY A 48 5.64 3.77 2.97
CA GLY A 48 5.12 3.29 1.70
C GLY A 48 4.39 4.36 0.89
N CYS A 49 4.67 4.32 -0.42
CA CYS A 49 3.92 5.02 -1.45
C CYS A 49 3.40 3.97 -2.42
N VAL A 50 2.11 4.00 -2.69
CA VAL A 50 1.47 3.03 -3.56
C VAL A 50 0.93 3.74 -4.79
N SER A 51 1.25 3.21 -5.97
CA SER A 51 0.68 3.68 -7.23
C SER A 51 -0.83 3.49 -7.22
N VAL A 52 -1.57 4.53 -7.58
CA VAL A 52 -3.04 4.47 -7.70
C VAL A 52 -3.46 3.39 -8.68
N ALA A 53 -2.77 3.29 -9.82
CA ALA A 53 -3.03 2.29 -10.85
C ALA A 53 -2.86 0.84 -10.34
N GLN A 54 -1.93 0.62 -9.41
CA GLN A 54 -1.75 -0.70 -8.81
C GLN A 54 -2.80 -1.00 -7.72
N GLY A 55 -3.27 0.03 -7.02
CA GLY A 55 -4.40 -0.07 -6.09
C GLY A 55 -5.67 -0.57 -6.77
N ASP A 56 -5.97 -0.02 -7.96
CA ASP A 56 -7.13 -0.42 -8.77
C ASP A 56 -7.10 -1.90 -9.16
N ASN A 57 -5.92 -2.49 -9.32
CA ASN A 57 -5.75 -3.92 -9.58
C ASN A 57 -5.95 -4.80 -8.32
N GLY A 58 -6.42 -4.23 -7.22
CA GLY A 58 -6.70 -4.94 -5.97
C GLY A 58 -5.43 -5.37 -5.20
N ARG A 59 -4.26 -4.85 -5.60
CA ARG A 59 -2.99 -5.19 -4.98
C ARG A 59 -2.93 -4.69 -3.55
N VAL A 60 -2.35 -5.51 -2.68
CA VAL A 60 -2.15 -5.20 -1.26
C VAL A 60 -0.66 -5.02 -1.01
N TYR A 61 -0.32 -4.06 -0.17
CA TYR A 61 1.04 -3.61 0.07
C TYR A 61 1.41 -3.74 1.55
N PRO A 62 2.55 -4.36 1.88
CA PRO A 62 3.01 -4.38 3.25
C PRO A 62 3.39 -2.95 3.68
N ILE A 63 2.97 -2.58 4.87
CA ILE A 63 3.32 -1.34 5.57
C ILE A 63 3.69 -1.67 7.01
N ASN A 64 4.42 -0.76 7.66
CA ASN A 64 4.73 -0.93 9.08
C ASN A 64 3.45 -0.72 9.91
N PRO A 65 3.23 -1.51 10.97
CA PRO A 65 2.22 -1.21 11.97
C PRO A 65 2.43 0.18 12.60
N GLY A 66 1.35 0.77 13.10
CA GLY A 66 1.36 2.06 13.81
C GLY A 66 0.30 3.05 13.33
N ASP A 67 0.45 4.29 13.77
CA ASP A 67 -0.50 5.37 13.45
C ASP A 67 -0.20 6.01 12.10
N ILE A 68 -1.24 6.11 11.27
CA ILE A 68 -1.22 6.96 10.09
C ILE A 68 -1.38 8.41 10.56
N LYS A 69 -0.42 9.29 10.26
CA LYS A 69 -0.49 10.71 10.64
C LYS A 69 -1.10 11.61 9.57
N TYR A 70 -0.72 11.37 8.32
CA TYR A 70 -1.29 12.03 7.15
C TYR A 70 -1.15 11.13 5.93
N ILE A 71 -2.00 11.38 4.95
CA ILE A 71 -1.95 10.76 3.63
C ILE A 71 -1.60 11.86 2.62
N ALA A 72 -0.66 11.59 1.73
CA ALA A 72 -0.30 12.49 0.66
C ALA A 72 -0.64 11.91 -0.70
N ALA A 73 -1.24 12.72 -1.57
CA ALA A 73 -1.35 12.41 -3.00
C ALA A 73 -0.18 13.07 -3.73
N ILE A 74 0.47 12.31 -4.60
CA ILE A 74 1.61 12.74 -5.39
C ILE A 74 1.30 12.61 -6.88
N ASP A 75 1.68 13.62 -7.64
CA ASP A 75 1.81 13.57 -9.10
C ASP A 75 3.30 13.71 -9.47
N THR A 76 3.89 12.62 -9.95
CA THR A 76 5.33 12.58 -10.24
C THR A 76 5.73 13.41 -11.44
N VAL A 77 4.80 13.66 -12.38
CA VAL A 77 5.06 14.46 -13.58
C VAL A 77 5.07 15.95 -13.22
N ASN A 78 4.05 16.40 -12.50
CA ASN A 78 3.98 17.79 -12.05
C ASN A 78 4.82 18.06 -10.78
N ARG A 79 5.48 17.03 -10.23
CA ARG A 79 6.22 17.06 -8.97
C ARG A 79 5.41 17.69 -7.83
N SER A 80 4.09 17.48 -7.85
CA SER A 80 3.19 18.04 -6.85
C SER A 80 2.97 17.01 -5.75
N LEU A 81 3.17 17.44 -4.51
CA LEU A 81 2.83 16.68 -3.31
C LEU A 81 1.77 17.46 -2.56
N ASN A 82 0.70 16.79 -2.18
CA ASN A 82 -0.37 17.37 -1.41
C ASN A 82 -0.67 16.49 -0.20
N ALA A 83 -0.18 16.91 0.97
CA ALA A 83 -0.49 16.25 2.23
C ALA A 83 -1.91 16.66 2.68
N GLN A 84 -2.71 15.68 3.06
CA GLN A 84 -4.08 15.87 3.51
C GLN A 84 -4.23 15.47 4.97
N SER A 85 -4.98 16.27 5.72
CA SER A 85 -5.48 15.89 7.03
C SER A 85 -6.32 14.62 6.93
N LEU A 86 -6.20 13.75 7.92
CA LEU A 86 -6.95 12.50 7.95
C LEU A 86 -8.41 12.75 8.39
N PRO A 87 -9.39 12.21 7.67
CA PRO A 87 -10.74 12.09 8.21
C PRO A 87 -10.74 11.13 9.41
N ALA A 88 -11.75 11.24 10.28
CA ALA A 88 -11.84 10.42 11.49
C ALA A 88 -11.72 8.91 11.22
N SER A 89 -12.27 8.42 10.11
CA SER A 89 -12.17 7.02 9.69
C SER A 89 -10.73 6.51 9.50
N CYS A 90 -9.80 7.40 9.20
CA CYS A 90 -8.39 7.09 8.90
C CYS A 90 -7.45 7.34 10.09
N GLN A 91 -7.97 7.88 11.20
CA GLN A 91 -7.24 8.06 12.46
C GLN A 91 -7.21 6.74 13.23
N VAL A 92 -6.57 5.74 12.63
CA VAL A 92 -6.51 4.37 13.15
C VAL A 92 -5.08 4.00 13.52
N ASN A 93 -4.94 3.25 14.61
CA ASN A 93 -3.71 2.56 14.96
C ASN A 93 -3.75 1.16 14.32
N LEU A 94 -2.81 0.88 13.42
CA LEU A 94 -2.75 -0.40 12.72
C LEU A 94 -1.85 -1.38 13.44
N ASN A 95 -2.39 -2.56 13.74
CA ASN A 95 -1.62 -3.69 14.24
C ASN A 95 -1.10 -4.54 13.08
N SER A 96 -0.11 -5.40 13.37
CA SER A 96 0.33 -6.43 12.44
C SER A 96 -0.84 -7.29 11.97
N ASN A 97 -0.77 -7.78 10.73
CA ASN A 97 -1.78 -8.63 10.09
C ASN A 97 -3.15 -7.97 9.83
N GLN A 98 -3.32 -6.69 10.14
CA GLN A 98 -4.51 -5.93 9.75
C GLN A 98 -4.35 -5.33 8.36
N THR A 99 -5.45 -5.24 7.62
CA THR A 99 -5.51 -4.53 6.35
C THR A 99 -6.27 -3.21 6.50
N VAL A 100 -5.59 -2.09 6.30
CA VAL A 100 -6.24 -0.81 6.06
C VAL A 100 -6.61 -0.69 4.59
N THR A 101 -7.87 -0.40 4.30
CA THR A 101 -8.34 -0.05 2.96
C THR A 101 -8.63 1.44 2.92
N ILE A 102 -7.92 2.18 2.06
CA ILE A 102 -8.18 3.60 1.79
C ILE A 102 -9.03 3.69 0.53
N THR A 103 -10.15 4.40 0.63
CA THR A 103 -11.09 4.65 -0.46
C THR A 103 -11.21 6.14 -0.71
N GLY A 104 -11.54 6.53 -1.95
CA GLY A 104 -11.80 7.91 -2.31
C GLY A 104 -11.76 8.13 -3.82
N GLU A 105 -11.65 9.39 -4.22
CA GLU A 105 -11.52 9.80 -5.62
C GLU A 105 -10.31 10.73 -5.81
N LEU A 106 -9.41 10.40 -6.72
CA LEU A 106 -8.29 11.27 -7.06
C LEU A 106 -8.82 12.44 -7.91
N THR A 107 -8.66 13.65 -7.41
CA THR A 107 -9.15 14.88 -8.03
C THR A 107 -7.99 15.85 -8.23
N GLU A 108 -7.97 16.55 -9.38
CA GLU A 108 -7.07 17.69 -9.58
C GLU A 108 -7.68 18.95 -8.96
N GLY A 109 -6.92 19.60 -8.09
CA GLY A 109 -7.24 20.87 -7.47
C GLY A 109 -6.47 22.03 -8.11
N PRO A 110 -6.57 23.23 -7.52
CA PRO A 110 -5.84 24.40 -7.98
C PRO A 110 -4.34 24.14 -8.12
N ASN A 111 -3.70 24.75 -9.12
CA ASN A 111 -2.27 24.64 -9.39
C ASN A 111 -1.78 23.21 -9.68
N LYS A 112 -2.63 22.36 -10.29
CA LYS A 112 -2.31 20.97 -10.65
C LYS A 112 -1.90 20.10 -9.44
N LYS A 113 -2.33 20.48 -8.24
CA LYS A 113 -2.17 19.65 -7.05
C LYS A 113 -3.25 18.59 -7.06
N VAL A 114 -2.89 17.33 -6.94
CA VAL A 114 -3.86 16.25 -6.79
C VAL A 114 -4.21 16.04 -5.32
N TYR A 115 -5.40 15.53 -5.05
CA TYR A 115 -5.84 15.15 -3.71
C TYR A 115 -6.89 14.03 -3.79
N ILE A 116 -7.06 13.28 -2.71
CA ILE A 116 -8.10 12.27 -2.57
C ILE A 116 -9.34 12.95 -1.96
N LYS A 117 -10.37 13.16 -2.77
CA LYS A 117 -11.69 13.62 -2.36
C LYS A 117 -12.49 12.46 -1.74
N ASN A 118 -13.37 12.78 -0.79
CA ASN A 118 -14.24 11.82 -0.10
C ASN A 118 -13.45 10.63 0.49
N MET A 119 -12.26 10.91 1.05
CA MET A 119 -11.40 9.90 1.63
C MET A 119 -12.11 9.20 2.78
N ASN A 120 -12.05 7.88 2.80
CA ASN A 120 -12.55 7.05 3.90
C ASN A 120 -11.65 5.82 4.08
N CYS A 121 -11.44 5.40 5.32
CA CYS A 121 -10.64 4.22 5.65
C CYS A 121 -11.48 3.16 6.38
N SER A 122 -11.15 1.89 6.15
CA SER A 122 -11.69 0.75 6.90
C SER A 122 -10.56 -0.21 7.26
N VAL A 123 -10.59 -0.78 8.45
CA VAL A 123 -9.62 -1.78 8.92
C VAL A 123 -10.33 -3.13 9.05
N GLY A 124 -9.71 -4.20 8.55
CA GLY A 124 -10.21 -5.57 8.63
C GLY A 124 -9.10 -6.60 8.63
#